data_AF-A0A0R1KV87-F1
#
_entry.id   AF-A0A0R1KV87-F1
#
_cell.length_a   1.000
_cell.length_b   1.000
_cell.length_c   1.000
_cell.angle_alpha   90.00
_cell.angle_beta   90.00
_cell.angle_gamma   90.00
#
_symmetry.space_group_name_H-M   'P 1'
#
loop_
_entity.id
_entity.type
_entity.pdbx_description
1 polymer ?
#
loop_
_entity_poly.entity_id
_entity_poly.type
_entity_poly.pdbx_seq_one_letter_code
_entity_poly.pdbx_strand_id
1 'polypeptide(L)' 'MELMKEADSMNGKIIGILAILIGIWQIAIAQKMYQDIRRTVKQPKLSIFFGVTVCLIIGVIFLMIGGSLLR' A
#
# COMPACT_ATOMS: atom_id res chain seq x y z
N MET A 1 -0.92 22.15 -27.37
CA MET A 1 -1.26 20.70 -27.30
C MET A 1 -0.14 19.89 -26.65
N GLU A 2 1.15 20.22 -26.88
CA GLU A 2 2.29 19.52 -26.23
C GLU A 2 2.42 19.80 -24.72
N LEU A 3 2.28 21.04 -24.28
CA LEU A 3 2.29 21.40 -22.84
C LEU A 3 1.23 20.67 -22.00
N MET A 4 0.11 20.31 -22.62
CA MET A 4 -0.98 19.60 -21.96
C MET A 4 -0.63 18.12 -21.74
N LYS A 5 0.08 17.51 -22.69
CA LYS A 5 0.59 16.12 -22.58
C LYS A 5 1.70 15.98 -21.55
N GLU A 6 2.56 16.99 -21.40
CA GLU A 6 3.60 16.99 -20.36
C GLU A 6 3.02 17.12 -18.94
N ALA A 7 1.99 17.96 -18.78
CA ALA A 7 1.28 18.12 -17.51
C ALA A 7 0.57 16.82 -17.08
N ASP A 8 -0.09 16.12 -18.01
CA ASP A 8 -0.71 14.81 -17.75
C ASP A 8 0.33 13.74 -17.39
N SER A 9 1.48 13.73 -18.08
CA SER A 9 2.59 12.81 -17.78
C SER A 9 3.19 13.05 -16.39
N MET A 10 3.33 14.31 -16.00
CA MET A 10 3.84 14.69 -14.68
C MET A 10 2.82 14.37 -13.57
N ASN A 11 1.53 14.61 -13.79
CA ASN A 11 0.47 14.20 -12.86
C ASN A 11 0.41 12.68 -12.68
N GLY A 12 0.54 11.91 -13.77
CA GLY A 12 0.58 10.44 -13.71
C GLY A 12 1.71 9.91 -12.83
N LYS A 13 2.91 10.50 -12.95
CA LYS A 13 4.06 10.16 -12.11
C LYS A 13 3.85 10.52 -10.64
N ILE A 14 3.27 11.69 -10.35
CA ILE A 14 2.97 12.11 -8.98
C ILE A 14 1.96 11.14 -8.34
N ILE A 15 0.90 10.77 -9.06
CA ILE A 15 -0.10 9.80 -8.61
C ILE A 15 0.56 8.42 -8.38
N GLY A 16 1.46 8.01 -9.27
CA GLY A 16 2.23 6.77 -9.12
C GLY A 16 3.07 6.75 -7.83
N ILE A 17 3.80 7.83 -7.55
CA ILE A 17 4.60 7.99 -6.33
C ILE A 17 3.70 7.98 -5.08
N LEU A 18 2.58 8.71 -5.10
CA LEU A 18 1.62 8.72 -4.00
C LEU A 18 1.04 7.33 -3.73
N ALA A 19 0.67 6.59 -4.77
CA ALA A 19 0.18 5.22 -4.66
C ALA A 19 1.23 4.30 -4.01
N ILE A 20 2.51 4.42 -4.40
CA ILE A 20 3.61 3.68 -3.77
C ILE A 20 3.73 4.04 -2.28
N LEU A 21 3.70 5.32 -1.93
CA LEU A 21 3.80 5.78 -0.54
C LEU A 21 2.64 5.23 0.31
N ILE A 22 1.42 5.24 -0.21
CA ILE A 22 0.25 4.65 0.45
C ILE A 22 0.43 3.15 0.64
N GLY A 23 0.93 2.44 -0.38
CA GLY A 23 1.21 1.01 -0.31
C GLY A 23 2.24 0.65 0.77
N ILE A 24 3.35 1.39 0.84
CA ILE A 24 4.36 1.23 1.90
C ILE A 24 3.75 1.49 3.28
N TRP A 25 2.94 2.54 3.42
CA TRP A 25 2.30 2.88 4.68
C TRP A 25 1.32 1.80 5.16
N GLN A 26 0.51 1.25 4.25
CA GLN A 26 -0.37 0.10 4.52
C GLN A 26 0.41 -1.12 5.03
N ILE A 27 1.54 -1.44 4.41
CA ILE A 27 2.40 -2.56 4.84
C ILE A 27 2.95 -2.31 6.25
N ALA A 28 3.40 -1.08 6.55
CA ALA A 28 3.88 -0.71 7.87
C ALA A 28 2.79 -0.83 8.95
N ILE A 29 1.55 -0.41 8.64
CA ILE A 29 0.40 -0.59 9.53
C ILE A 29 0.12 -2.08 9.76
N ALA A 30 0.13 -2.90 8.70
CA ALA A 30 -0.08 -4.33 8.82
C ALA A 30 0.97 -4.99 9.72
N GLN A 31 2.25 -4.62 9.59
CA GLN A 31 3.33 -5.09 10.46
C GLN A 31 3.12 -4.67 11.93
N LYS A 32 2.73 -3.41 12.16
CA LYS A 32 2.42 -2.93 13.51
C LYS A 32 1.25 -3.70 14.12
N MET A 33 0.19 -3.92 13.35
CA MET A 33 -0.99 -4.66 13.78
C MET A 33 -0.65 -6.13 14.08
N TYR A 34 0.20 -6.76 13.27
CA TYR A 34 0.72 -8.11 13.53
C TYR A 34 1.49 -8.19 14.85
N GLN A 35 2.39 -7.23 15.11
CA GLN A 35 3.15 -7.17 16.36
C GLN A 35 2.23 -6.94 17.56
N ASP A 36 1.21 -6.11 17.42
CA ASP A 36 0.26 -5.79 18.47
C ASP A 36 -0.62 -7.00 18.83
N ILE A 37 -1.14 -7.71 17.82
CA ILE A 37 -1.86 -8.99 18.00
C ILE A 37 -0.99 -9.99 18.75
N ARG A 38 0.29 -10.11 18.37
CA ARG A 38 1.22 -11.06 18.98
C ARG A 38 1.54 -10.71 20.44
N ARG A 39 1.54 -9.42 20.81
CA ARG A 39 1.78 -8.97 22.18
C ARG A 39 0.54 -9.08 23.07
N THR A 40 -0.64 -8.79 22.52
CA THR A 40 -1.88 -8.69 23.28
C THR A 40 -2.60 -10.04 23.42
N VAL A 41 -2.53 -10.90 22.39
CA VAL A 41 -3.30 -12.14 22.35
C VAL A 41 -2.38 -13.34 22.66
N LYS A 42 -2.59 -13.99 23.81
CA LYS A 42 -1.81 -15.18 24.24
C LYS A 42 -1.91 -16.38 23.29
N GLN A 43 -3.03 -16.52 22.57
CA GLN A 43 -3.25 -17.57 21.55
C GLN A 43 -3.98 -16.95 20.35
N PRO A 44 -3.26 -16.31 19.42
CA PRO A 44 -3.89 -15.62 18.31
C PRO A 44 -4.47 -16.64 17.34
N LYS A 45 -5.80 -16.61 17.16
CA LYS A 45 -6.49 -17.40 16.14
C LYS A 45 -6.10 -16.89 14.76
N LEU A 46 -6.00 -17.80 13.78
CA LEU A 46 -5.66 -17.46 12.39
C LEU A 46 -6.59 -16.37 11.81
N SER A 47 -7.86 -16.38 12.22
CA SER A 47 -8.86 -15.37 11.84
C SER A 47 -8.50 -13.94 12.25
N ILE A 48 -7.70 -13.73 13.30
CA ILE A 48 -7.31 -12.39 13.77
C ILE A 48 -6.25 -11.79 12.83
N PHE A 49 -5.46 -12.63 12.16
CA PHE A 49 -4.51 -12.20 11.14
C PHE A 49 -5.17 -11.89 9.79
N PHE A 50 -6.44 -12.20 9.60
CA PHE A 50 -7.15 -11.93 8.35
C PHE A 50 -7.12 -10.43 8.00
N GLY A 51 -7.28 -9.55 8.98
CA GLY A 51 -7.15 -8.11 8.78
C GLY A 51 -5.74 -7.67 8.37
N VAL A 52 -4.70 -8.32 8.91
CA VAL A 52 -3.29 -8.08 8.51
C VAL A 52 -3.09 -8.51 7.06
N THR A 53 -3.61 -9.67 6.67
CA THR A 53 -3.51 -10.18 5.31
C THR A 53 -4.22 -9.29 4.30
N VAL A 54 -5.44 -8.83 4.59
CA VAL A 54 -6.19 -7.91 3.72
C VAL A 54 -5.43 -6.59 3.53
N CYS A 55 -4.89 -6.04 4.62
CA CYS A 55 -4.08 -4.81 4.58
C CYS A 55 -2.80 -5.00 3.75
N LEU A 56 -2.12 -6.14 3.85
CA LEU A 56 -0.98 -6.45 3.00
C LEU A 56 -1.36 -6.55 1.51
N ILE A 57 -2.47 -7.24 1.19
CA ILE A 57 -2.93 -7.38 -0.19
C ILE A 57 -3.22 -6.01 -0.81
N ILE A 58 -3.93 -5.14 -0.08
CA ILE A 58 -4.25 -3.78 -0.53
C ILE A 58 -2.95 -2.99 -0.76
N GLY A 59 -2.01 -3.04 0.19
CA GLY A 59 -0.72 -2.36 0.04
C GLY A 59 0.08 -2.81 -1.20
N VAL A 60 0.08 -4.11 -1.49
CA VAL A 60 0.73 -4.68 -2.69
C VAL A 60 0.04 -4.22 -3.97
N ILE A 61 -1.29 -4.16 -4.01
CA ILE A 61 -2.05 -3.66 -5.17
C ILE A 61 -1.68 -2.20 -5.46
N PHE A 62 -1.63 -1.35 -4.42
CA PHE A 62 -1.23 0.05 -4.56
C PHE A 62 0.22 0.19 -5.08
N LEU A 63 1.14 -0.67 -4.64
CA LEU A 63 2.50 -0.72 -5.16
C LEU A 63 2.57 -1.13 -6.63
N MET A 64 1.79 -2.14 -7.05
CA MET A 64 1.73 -2.57 -8.44
C MET A 64 1.16 -1.46 -9.35
N ILE A 65 0.07 -0.83 -8.94
CA ILE A 65 -0.56 0.28 -9.68
C ILE A 65 0.40 1.47 -9.74
N GLY A 66 0.98 1.85 -8.61
CA GLY A 66 1.91 2.97 -8.55
C GLY A 66 3.17 2.74 -9.39
N GLY A 67 3.74 1.54 -9.34
CA GLY A 67 4.86 1.14 -10.19
C GLY A 67 4.52 1.09 -11.68
N SER A 68 3.30 0.68 -12.03
CA SER A 68 2.83 0.68 -13.42
C SER A 68 2.60 2.09 -13.97
N LEU A 69 2.23 3.06 -13.13
CA LEU A 69 2.04 4.47 -13.50
C LEU A 69 3.37 5.25 -13.62
N LEU A 70 4.42 4.74 -12.97
CA LEU A 70 5.78 5.30 -13.02
C LEU A 70 6.58 4.84 -14.25
N ARG A 71 6.12 3.79 -14.93
CA ARG A 71 6.71 3.23 -16.15
C ARG A 71 6.23 3.96 -17.39
#